data_AF-A0A5B8CIV5-F1
#
_entry.id   AF-A0A5B8CIV5-F1
#
_cell.length_a   1.000
_cell.length_b   1.000
_cell.length_c   1.000
_cell.angle_alpha   90.00
_cell.angle_beta   90.00
_cell.angle_gamma   90.00
#
_symmetry.space_group_name_H-M   'P 1'
#
loop_
_entity.id
_entity.type
_entity.pdbx_description
1 polymer ?
#
loop_
_entity_poly.entity_id
_entity_poly.type
_entity_poly.pdbx_seq_one_letter_code
_entity_poly.pdbx_strand_id
1 'polypeptide(L)'
;MAKVDLSKFIDNSLKAEFEAKPYDISKDRSKLTARLEAALAQFTSNGNVKGPKLWKAKNGVVEFKAAVNGVDLTINGSTTNYIPESQFEPFLNALIEATNEGAFDTVFAAGAAAPAKTSGASKQKRNVSEASRLNIRVGGFRRGGKTDAEIRKQLTREGVDKAAIEAAIAYKRPGR
;
A
#
# COMPACT_ATOMS: atom_id res chain seq x y z
N MET A 1 56.40 20.86 24.77
CA MET A 1 55.49 20.70 23.62
C MET A 1 54.11 20.37 24.15
N ALA A 2 53.09 21.13 23.75
CA ALA A 2 51.72 20.83 24.14
C ALA A 2 51.30 19.49 23.54
N LYS A 3 50.75 18.58 24.36
CA LYS A 3 50.15 17.34 23.83
C LYS A 3 48.96 17.73 22.97
N VAL A 4 48.97 17.27 21.71
CA VAL A 4 47.83 17.42 20.81
C VAL A 4 46.68 16.59 21.37
N ASP A 5 45.54 17.24 21.61
CA ASP A 5 44.31 16.59 22.02
C ASP A 5 43.54 16.10 20.80
N LEU A 6 43.58 14.79 20.58
CA LEU A 6 42.97 14.12 19.43
C LEU A 6 41.43 14.00 19.56
N SER A 7 40.88 14.19 20.76
CA SER A 7 39.43 14.02 21.00
C SER A 7 38.58 15.05 20.24
N LYS A 8 39.16 16.22 19.91
CA LYS A 8 38.49 17.28 19.14
C LYS A 8 38.21 16.93 17.68
N PHE A 9 38.84 15.87 17.17
CA PHE A 9 38.66 15.38 15.80
C PHE A 9 37.69 14.19 15.72
N ILE A 10 37.21 13.68 16.87
CA ILE A 10 36.41 12.45 16.94
C ILE A 10 35.03 12.82 17.47
N ASP A 11 34.04 12.78 16.57
CA ASP A 11 32.63 12.86 16.94
C ASP A 11 31.95 11.51 16.68
N ASN A 12 31.84 10.71 17.74
CA ASN A 12 31.21 9.40 17.68
C ASN A 12 29.67 9.49 17.52
N SER A 13 29.07 10.67 17.65
CA SER A 13 27.64 10.87 17.36
C SER A 13 27.34 10.77 15.87
N LEU A 14 28.34 11.00 15.01
CA LEU A 14 28.26 10.89 13.54
C LEU A 14 28.08 9.45 13.02
N LYS A 15 28.04 8.45 13.92
CA LYS A 15 27.82 7.06 13.52
C LYS A 15 26.48 6.89 12.80
N ALA A 16 25.43 7.59 13.24
CA ALA A 16 24.12 7.51 12.61
C ALA A 16 24.13 8.05 11.17
N GLU A 17 24.82 9.17 10.94
CA GLU A 17 25.03 9.77 9.64
C GLU A 17 25.93 8.91 8.75
N PHE A 18 26.95 8.26 9.32
CA PHE A 18 27.82 7.33 8.60
C PHE A 18 27.08 6.06 8.15
N GLU A 19 26.20 5.52 9.00
CA GLU A 19 25.36 4.36 8.67
C GLU A 19 24.16 4.72 7.78
N ALA A 20 23.83 6.01 7.65
CA ALA A 20 22.76 6.48 6.80
C ALA A 20 23.06 6.15 5.33
N LYS A 21 22.24 5.29 4.73
CA LYS A 21 22.37 4.98 3.32
C LYS A 21 22.00 6.21 2.49
N PRO A 22 22.82 6.58 1.48
CA PRO A 22 22.45 7.61 0.54
C PRO A 22 21.06 7.33 -0.05
N TYR A 23 20.24 8.35 -0.11
CA TYR A 23 18.92 8.25 -0.72
C TYR A 23 19.08 7.93 -2.21
N ASP A 24 18.43 6.86 -2.65
CA ASP A 24 18.53 6.34 -4.01
C ASP A 24 17.29 6.75 -4.82
N ILE A 25 17.42 7.86 -5.55
CA ILE A 25 16.37 8.44 -6.39
C ILE A 25 15.92 7.46 -7.50
N SER A 26 16.81 6.58 -7.97
CA SER A 26 16.52 5.65 -9.07
C SER A 26 15.37 4.70 -8.73
N LYS A 27 15.23 4.32 -7.45
CA LYS A 27 14.14 3.46 -6.97
C LYS A 27 12.79 4.14 -7.09
N ASP A 28 12.72 5.43 -6.81
CA ASP A 28 11.47 6.16 -6.86
C ASP A 28 11.07 6.54 -8.28
N ARG A 29 12.04 6.84 -9.16
CA ARG A 29 11.82 6.89 -10.61
C ARG A 29 11.24 5.59 -11.13
N SER A 30 11.91 4.46 -10.88
CA SER A 30 11.47 3.13 -11.34
C SER A 30 10.06 2.78 -10.86
N LYS A 31 9.73 3.08 -9.59
CA LYS A 31 8.38 2.88 -9.06
C LYS A 31 7.33 3.74 -9.76
N LEU A 32 7.63 5.02 -10.03
CA LEU A 32 6.68 5.89 -10.72
C LEU A 32 6.47 5.41 -12.16
N THR A 33 7.55 5.18 -12.90
CA THR A 33 7.52 4.68 -14.27
C THR A 33 6.68 3.40 -14.37
N ALA A 34 6.92 2.40 -13.51
CA ALA A 34 6.14 1.16 -13.51
C ALA A 34 4.64 1.38 -13.25
N ARG A 35 4.27 2.36 -12.42
CA ARG A 35 2.86 2.70 -12.16
C ARG A 35 2.23 3.42 -13.35
N LEU A 36 2.98 4.28 -14.04
CA LEU A 36 2.53 4.97 -15.24
C LEU A 36 2.33 4.00 -16.40
N GLU A 37 3.26 3.06 -16.60
CA GLU A 37 3.13 1.97 -17.58
C GLU A 37 1.91 1.09 -17.28
N ALA A 38 1.68 0.76 -16.00
CA ALA A 38 0.47 0.03 -15.60
C ALA A 38 -0.81 0.85 -15.87
N ALA A 39 -0.80 2.16 -15.61
CA ALA A 39 -1.93 3.03 -15.91
C ALA A 39 -2.22 3.12 -17.41
N LEU A 40 -1.17 3.17 -18.24
CA LEU A 40 -1.25 3.15 -19.70
C LEU A 40 -1.88 1.84 -20.18
N ALA A 41 -1.35 0.69 -19.72
CA ALA A 41 -1.89 -0.62 -20.05
C ALA A 41 -3.34 -0.78 -19.56
N GLN A 42 -3.68 -0.23 -18.41
CA GLN A 42 -5.07 -0.20 -17.92
C GLN A 42 -5.98 0.60 -18.83
N PHE A 43 -5.52 1.75 -19.30
CA PHE A 43 -6.33 2.63 -20.14
C PHE A 43 -6.58 2.01 -21.52
N THR A 44 -5.53 1.51 -22.17
CA THR A 44 -5.64 0.89 -23.51
C THR A 44 -6.38 -0.45 -23.51
N SER A 45 -6.42 -1.15 -22.37
CA SER A 45 -7.15 -2.41 -22.21
C SER A 45 -8.56 -2.28 -21.63
N ASN A 46 -9.12 -1.06 -21.53
CA ASN A 46 -10.41 -0.79 -20.88
C ASN A 46 -10.50 -1.32 -19.43
N GLY A 47 -9.39 -1.33 -18.70
CA GLY A 47 -9.32 -1.70 -17.30
C GLY A 47 -9.20 -3.21 -17.02
N ASN A 48 -8.92 -4.03 -18.03
CA ASN A 48 -8.67 -5.48 -17.84
C ASN A 48 -7.37 -5.76 -17.08
N VAL A 49 -6.43 -4.82 -17.04
CA VAL A 49 -5.18 -4.94 -16.30
C VAL A 49 -5.37 -4.61 -14.81
N LYS A 50 -4.99 -5.53 -13.93
CA LYS A 50 -5.01 -5.29 -12.47
C LYS A 50 -3.84 -4.40 -12.04
N GLY A 51 -4.10 -3.42 -11.19
CA GLY A 51 -3.07 -2.49 -10.68
C GLY A 51 -3.68 -1.28 -9.95
N PRO A 52 -2.85 -0.47 -9.27
CA PRO A 52 -3.31 0.76 -8.63
C PRO A 52 -3.87 1.72 -9.68
N LYS A 53 -5.16 2.04 -9.58
CA LYS A 53 -5.81 3.02 -10.48
C LYS A 53 -5.33 4.43 -10.14
N LEU A 54 -4.46 4.96 -11.01
CA LEU A 54 -4.04 6.37 -10.99
C LEU A 54 -5.05 7.31 -11.65
N TRP A 55 -6.10 6.76 -12.25
CA TRP A 55 -7.03 7.53 -13.05
C TRP A 55 -8.48 7.06 -12.92
N LYS A 56 -9.41 7.95 -13.26
CA LYS A 56 -10.84 7.68 -13.45
C LYS A 56 -11.32 8.41 -14.69
N ALA A 57 -12.06 7.73 -15.56
CA ALA A 57 -12.69 8.34 -16.72
C ALA A 57 -14.19 8.58 -16.47
N LYS A 58 -14.68 9.78 -16.81
CA LYS A 58 -16.10 10.13 -16.81
C LYS A 58 -16.35 11.25 -17.83
N ASN A 59 -17.41 11.12 -18.63
CA ASN A 59 -17.85 12.15 -19.60
C ASN A 59 -16.73 12.61 -20.58
N GLY A 60 -15.90 11.68 -21.07
CA GLY A 60 -14.80 12.00 -22.00
C GLY A 60 -13.60 12.71 -21.36
N VAL A 61 -13.55 12.78 -20.03
CA VAL A 61 -12.46 13.39 -19.25
C VAL A 61 -11.89 12.37 -18.28
N VAL A 62 -10.56 12.36 -18.17
CA VAL A 62 -9.80 11.54 -17.24
C VAL A 62 -9.31 12.41 -16.08
N GLU A 63 -9.77 12.10 -14.88
CA GLU A 63 -9.15 12.55 -13.63
C GLU A 63 -7.89 11.71 -13.40
N PHE A 64 -6.72 12.35 -13.31
CA PHE A 64 -5.44 11.72 -13.07
C PHE A 64 -4.80 12.22 -11.78
N LYS A 65 -4.34 11.29 -10.94
CA LYS A 65 -3.60 11.56 -9.71
C LYS A 65 -2.50 10.52 -9.50
N ALA A 66 -1.26 10.99 -9.34
CA ALA A 66 -0.10 10.16 -9.06
C ALA A 66 0.52 10.51 -7.70
N ALA A 67 1.06 9.50 -7.02
CA ALA A 67 1.80 9.66 -5.78
C ALA A 67 2.93 8.63 -5.71
N VAL A 68 4.05 9.00 -5.08
CA VAL A 68 5.20 8.13 -4.83
C VAL A 68 5.57 8.23 -3.36
N ASN A 69 5.70 7.08 -2.69
CA ASN A 69 5.98 6.97 -1.25
C ASN A 69 5.09 7.87 -0.34
N GLY A 70 3.84 8.12 -0.75
CA GLY A 70 2.90 8.95 0.02
C GLY A 70 2.99 10.45 -0.24
N VAL A 71 3.81 10.87 -1.21
CA VAL A 71 3.90 12.24 -1.70
C VAL A 71 3.16 12.35 -3.02
N ASP A 72 2.17 13.24 -3.07
CA ASP A 72 1.42 13.52 -4.28
C ASP A 72 2.33 14.26 -5.28
N LEU A 73 2.31 13.83 -6.54
CA LEU A 73 3.02 14.52 -7.60
C LEU A 73 2.22 15.75 -8.06
N THR A 74 2.87 16.90 -8.05
CA THR A 74 2.36 18.12 -8.66
C THR A 74 2.78 18.17 -10.13
N ILE A 75 1.81 18.18 -11.02
CA ILE A 75 2.01 18.33 -12.47
C ILE A 75 1.27 19.59 -12.88
N ASN A 76 1.98 20.52 -13.52
CA ASN A 76 1.43 21.82 -13.91
C ASN A 76 0.73 22.58 -12.74
N GLY A 77 1.34 22.55 -11.56
CA GLY A 77 0.80 23.23 -10.36
C GLY A 77 -0.37 22.52 -9.66
N SER A 78 -0.84 21.38 -10.17
CA SER A 78 -1.93 20.61 -9.55
C SER A 78 -1.54 19.17 -9.23
N THR A 79 -2.02 18.66 -8.10
CA THR A 79 -1.91 17.23 -7.72
C THR A 79 -3.02 16.37 -8.34
N THR A 80 -4.05 17.00 -8.90
CA THR A 80 -5.15 16.34 -9.62
C THR A 80 -5.34 17.02 -10.96
N ASN A 81 -5.15 16.28 -12.05
CA ASN A 81 -5.18 16.81 -13.40
C ASN A 81 -6.38 16.23 -14.16
N TYR A 82 -7.04 17.07 -14.95
CA TYR A 82 -8.16 16.66 -15.78
C TYR A 82 -7.73 16.72 -17.24
N ILE A 83 -7.75 15.58 -17.90
CA ILE A 83 -7.14 15.39 -19.21
C ILE A 83 -8.24 14.87 -20.15
N PRO A 84 -8.40 15.42 -21.36
CA PRO A 84 -9.28 14.83 -22.35
C PRO A 84 -8.92 13.37 -22.59
N GLU A 85 -9.90 12.48 -22.67
CA GLU A 85 -9.65 11.04 -22.82
C GLU A 85 -8.79 10.71 -24.04
N SER A 86 -8.98 11.44 -25.14
CA SER A 86 -8.17 11.35 -26.36
C SER A 86 -6.70 11.75 -26.19
N GLN A 87 -6.36 12.48 -25.12
CA GLN A 87 -5.01 12.96 -24.83
C GLN A 87 -4.35 12.20 -23.68
N PHE A 88 -5.05 11.25 -23.05
CA PHE A 88 -4.54 10.60 -21.85
C PHE A 88 -3.38 9.65 -22.13
N GLU A 89 -3.44 8.90 -23.24
CA GLU A 89 -2.33 8.05 -23.68
C GLU A 89 -1.05 8.85 -24.03
N PRO A 90 -1.08 9.87 -24.93
CA PRO A 90 0.12 10.66 -25.21
C PRO A 90 0.63 11.40 -23.97
N PHE A 91 -0.26 11.83 -23.07
CA PHE A 91 0.12 12.39 -21.78
C PHE A 91 0.93 11.39 -20.93
N LEU A 92 0.47 10.14 -20.80
CA LEU A 92 1.19 9.13 -20.00
C LEU A 92 2.57 8.82 -20.59
N ASN A 93 2.70 8.74 -21.91
CA ASN A 93 3.98 8.55 -22.57
C ASN A 93 4.96 9.69 -22.30
N ALA A 94 4.51 10.95 -22.46
CA ALA A 94 5.32 12.12 -22.15
C ALA A 94 5.71 12.19 -20.66
N LEU A 95 4.80 11.78 -19.77
CA LEU A 95 5.07 11.77 -18.32
C LEU A 95 6.08 10.68 -17.94
N ILE A 96 6.06 9.52 -18.59
CA ILE A 96 7.06 8.45 -18.44
C ILE A 96 8.43 8.95 -18.85
N GLU A 97 8.53 9.58 -20.03
CA GLU A 97 9.78 10.15 -20.55
C GLU A 97 10.35 11.19 -19.59
N ALA A 98 9.55 12.19 -19.19
CA ALA A 98 9.95 13.21 -18.22
C ALA A 98 10.39 12.62 -16.87
N THR A 99 9.74 11.54 -16.42
CA THR A 99 10.13 10.83 -15.19
C THR A 99 11.51 10.17 -15.34
N ASN A 100 11.77 9.54 -16.47
CA ASN A 100 13.05 8.89 -16.74
C ASN A 100 14.19 9.92 -16.89
N GLU A 101 13.90 11.09 -17.45
CA GLU A 101 14.82 12.25 -17.53
C GLU A 101 15.10 12.90 -16.17
N GLY A 102 14.30 12.61 -15.15
CA GLY A 102 14.49 13.12 -13.79
C GLY A 102 13.76 14.43 -13.50
N ALA A 103 12.73 14.78 -14.27
CA ALA A 103 11.93 16.00 -14.06
C ALA A 103 11.29 16.08 -12.64
N PHE A 104 11.17 14.94 -11.94
CA PHE A 104 10.57 14.84 -10.61
C PHE A 104 11.57 14.51 -9.49
N ASP A 105 12.87 14.51 -9.77
CA ASP A 105 13.90 14.19 -8.77
C ASP A 105 13.86 15.07 -7.53
N THR A 106 13.60 16.36 -7.72
CA THR A 106 13.47 17.33 -6.63
C THR A 106 12.29 17.00 -5.74
N VAL A 107 11.18 16.53 -6.33
CA VAL A 107 9.99 16.08 -5.61
C VAL A 107 10.29 14.80 -4.83
N PHE A 108 11.03 13.86 -5.43
CA PHE A 108 11.45 12.63 -4.78
C PHE A 108 12.37 12.90 -3.59
N ALA A 109 13.39 13.74 -3.77
CA ALA A 109 14.32 14.14 -2.71
C ALA A 109 13.60 14.88 -1.56
N ALA A 110 12.68 15.80 -1.87
CA ALA A 110 11.88 16.49 -0.87
C ALA A 110 10.96 15.50 -0.10
N GLY A 111 10.40 14.52 -0.80
CA GLY A 111 9.57 13.48 -0.21
C GLY A 111 10.31 12.53 0.72
N ALA A 112 11.59 12.27 0.46
CA ALA A 112 12.45 11.47 1.33
C ALA A 112 12.87 12.22 2.60
N ALA A 113 12.98 13.55 2.54
CA ALA A 113 13.29 14.40 3.68
C ALA A 113 12.09 14.61 4.62
N ALA A 114 10.86 14.45 4.12
CA ALA A 114 9.66 14.49 4.95
C ALA A 114 9.60 13.23 5.83
N PRO A 115 9.34 13.34 7.15
CA PRO A 115 9.20 12.17 8.00
C PRO A 115 8.08 11.31 7.43
N ALA A 116 8.43 10.08 7.01
CA ALA A 116 7.46 9.13 6.50
C ALA A 116 6.29 9.06 7.49
N LYS A 117 5.07 9.37 7.01
CA LYS A 117 3.86 9.11 7.80
C LYS A 117 3.99 7.68 8.30
N THR A 118 4.05 7.51 9.61
CA THR A 118 4.27 6.22 10.25
C THR A 118 3.31 5.24 9.59
N SER A 119 3.86 4.32 8.81
CA SER A 119 3.09 3.25 8.19
C SER A 119 2.33 2.61 9.34
N GLY A 120 1.00 2.73 9.32
CA GLY A 120 0.16 2.29 10.42
C GLY A 120 0.62 0.91 10.86
N ALA A 121 0.92 0.77 12.16
CA ALA A 121 1.58 -0.39 12.73
C ALA A 121 1.09 -1.67 12.05
N SER A 122 2.01 -2.49 11.55
CA SER A 122 1.68 -3.78 10.91
C SER A 122 0.62 -4.45 11.76
N LYS A 123 -0.54 -4.82 11.20
CA LYS A 123 -1.64 -5.41 11.96
C LYS A 123 -1.06 -6.55 12.79
N GLN A 124 -0.90 -6.30 14.09
CA GLN A 124 -0.32 -7.24 15.02
C GLN A 124 -1.10 -8.53 14.85
N LYS A 125 -0.40 -9.64 14.57
CA LYS A 125 -1.04 -10.96 14.49
C LYS A 125 -1.71 -11.18 15.83
N ARG A 126 -3.02 -10.95 15.90
CA ARG A 126 -3.79 -11.21 17.11
C ARG A 126 -3.65 -12.70 17.38
N ASN A 127 -3.15 -13.06 18.56
CA ASN A 127 -3.23 -14.44 19.04
C ASN A 127 -4.70 -14.72 19.33
N VAL A 128 -5.42 -15.13 18.30
CA VAL A 128 -6.82 -15.56 18.39
C VAL A 128 -6.80 -17.02 18.81
N SER A 129 -7.39 -17.31 19.98
CA SER A 129 -7.57 -18.69 20.48
C SER A 129 -8.35 -19.54 19.48
N GLU A 130 -8.18 -20.86 19.54
CA GLU A 130 -8.87 -21.79 18.63
C GLU A 130 -10.39 -21.66 18.73
N ALA A 131 -10.94 -21.47 19.94
CA ALA A 131 -12.36 -21.20 20.15
C ALA A 131 -12.82 -19.92 19.42
N SER A 132 -12.02 -18.85 19.46
CA SER A 132 -12.37 -17.60 18.77
C SER A 132 -12.26 -17.73 17.25
N ARG A 133 -11.30 -18.52 16.74
CA ARG A 133 -11.24 -18.88 15.30
C ARG A 133 -12.47 -19.66 14.87
N LEU A 134 -12.92 -20.62 15.68
CA LEU A 134 -14.11 -21.42 15.41
C LEU A 134 -15.38 -20.55 15.39
N ASN A 135 -15.54 -19.64 16.35
CA ASN A 135 -16.66 -18.69 16.40
C ASN A 135 -16.71 -17.78 15.16
N ILE A 136 -15.56 -17.26 14.72
CA ILE A 136 -15.46 -16.46 13.50
C ILE A 136 -15.87 -17.28 12.28
N ARG A 137 -15.45 -18.54 12.22
CA ARG A 137 -15.73 -19.46 11.12
C ARG A 137 -17.21 -19.83 11.04
N VAL A 138 -17.84 -20.18 12.16
CA VAL A 138 -19.30 -20.42 12.26
C VAL A 138 -20.07 -19.16 11.83
N GLY A 139 -19.68 -17.98 12.32
CA GLY A 139 -20.28 -16.72 11.88
C GLY A 139 -20.09 -16.44 10.38
N GLY A 140 -18.97 -16.85 9.80
CA GLY A 140 -18.71 -16.79 8.36
C GLY A 140 -19.67 -17.68 7.56
N PHE A 141 -19.88 -18.92 8.00
CA PHE A 141 -20.82 -19.84 7.36
C PHE A 141 -22.27 -19.34 7.41
N ARG A 142 -22.69 -18.76 8.55
CA ARG A 142 -24.02 -18.14 8.67
C ARG A 142 -24.20 -16.96 7.71
N ARG A 143 -23.20 -16.09 7.59
CA ARG A 143 -23.20 -14.99 6.61
C ARG A 143 -23.21 -15.49 5.16
N GLY A 144 -22.65 -16.67 4.91
CA GLY A 144 -22.71 -17.35 3.62
C GLY A 144 -23.98 -18.17 3.37
N GLY A 145 -24.99 -18.07 4.25
CA GLY A 145 -26.31 -18.69 4.06
C GLY A 145 -26.43 -20.14 4.54
N LYS A 146 -25.42 -20.70 5.21
CA LYS A 146 -25.50 -22.07 5.74
C LYS A 146 -26.33 -22.11 7.02
N THR A 147 -27.18 -23.13 7.13
CA THR A 147 -27.93 -23.47 8.34
C THR A 147 -27.02 -24.08 9.41
N ASP A 148 -27.42 -24.00 10.66
CA ASP A 148 -26.65 -24.58 11.78
C ASP A 148 -26.47 -26.10 11.64
N ALA A 149 -27.41 -26.81 11.00
CA ALA A 149 -27.28 -28.24 10.71
C ALA A 149 -26.17 -28.54 9.67
N GLU A 150 -26.07 -27.72 8.62
CA GLU A 150 -25.03 -27.84 7.61
C GLU A 150 -23.65 -27.49 8.17
N ILE A 151 -23.60 -26.49 9.05
CA ILE A 151 -22.37 -26.09 9.75
C ILE A 151 -21.86 -27.22 10.63
N ARG A 152 -22.74 -27.88 11.40
CA ARG A 152 -22.38 -29.08 12.20
C ARG A 152 -21.79 -30.17 11.32
N LYS A 153 -22.51 -30.57 10.27
CA LYS A 153 -22.09 -31.65 9.37
C LYS A 153 -20.72 -31.36 8.74
N GLN A 154 -20.48 -30.11 8.35
CA GLN A 154 -19.20 -29.69 7.78
C GLN A 154 -18.07 -29.73 8.82
N LEU A 155 -18.26 -29.13 10.00
CA LEU A 155 -17.22 -29.07 11.02
C LEU A 155 -16.89 -30.46 11.61
N THR A 156 -17.88 -31.34 11.74
CA THR A 156 -17.66 -32.74 12.14
C THR A 156 -16.86 -33.51 11.08
N ARG A 157 -17.12 -33.30 9.79
CA ARG A 157 -16.32 -33.91 8.70
C ARG A 157 -14.86 -33.46 8.73
N GLU A 158 -14.63 -32.23 9.17
CA GLU A 158 -13.29 -31.64 9.31
C GLU A 158 -12.61 -32.03 10.63
N GLY A 159 -13.22 -32.90 11.44
CA GLY A 159 -12.62 -33.42 12.68
C GLY A 159 -12.69 -32.46 13.87
N VAL A 160 -13.55 -31.44 13.84
CA VAL A 160 -13.73 -30.53 14.97
C VAL A 160 -14.54 -31.22 16.07
N ASP A 161 -14.11 -31.06 17.31
CA ASP A 161 -14.79 -31.61 18.48
C ASP A 161 -16.26 -31.18 18.57
N LYS A 162 -17.13 -32.12 18.92
CA LYS A 162 -18.59 -31.91 18.95
C LYS A 162 -18.99 -30.85 19.98
N ALA A 163 -18.36 -30.84 21.16
CA ALA A 163 -18.67 -29.85 22.20
C ALA A 163 -18.20 -28.45 21.77
N ALA A 164 -17.05 -28.35 21.10
CA ALA A 164 -16.56 -27.10 20.54
C ALA A 164 -17.49 -26.53 19.44
N ILE A 165 -18.05 -27.39 18.59
CA ILE A 165 -19.03 -26.98 17.56
C ILE A 165 -20.29 -26.40 18.21
N GLU A 166 -20.87 -27.10 19.19
CA GLU A 166 -22.08 -26.62 19.86
C GLU A 166 -21.84 -25.32 20.63
N ALA A 167 -20.70 -25.19 21.31
CA ALA A 167 -20.31 -23.95 21.98
C ALA A 167 -20.19 -22.78 20.98
N ALA A 168 -19.62 -23.03 19.79
CA ALA A 168 -19.46 -22.00 18.77
C ALA A 168 -20.77 -21.62 18.06
N ILE A 169 -21.70 -22.55 17.91
CA ILE A 169 -23.05 -22.31 17.37
C ILE A 169 -23.88 -21.50 18.38
N ALA A 170 -23.80 -21.86 19.66
CA ALA A 170 -24.50 -21.19 20.75
C ALA A 170 -23.92 -19.80 21.08
N TYR A 171 -22.65 -19.55 20.69
CA TYR A 171 -21.98 -18.28 20.94
C TYR A 171 -22.72 -17.11 20.25
N LYS A 172 -23.42 -16.31 21.06
CA LYS A 172 -23.90 -14.99 20.68
C LYS A 172 -22.83 -13.98 21.08
N ARG A 173 -22.26 -13.29 20.08
CA ARG A 173 -21.33 -12.19 20.34
C ARG A 173 -22.07 -11.17 21.23
N PRO A 174 -21.57 -10.84 22.44
CA PRO A 174 -22.16 -9.78 23.24
C PRO A 174 -22.15 -8.50 22.41
N GLY A 175 -23.31 -7.85 22.35
CA GLY A 175 -23.54 -6.65 21.53
C GLY A 175 -22.52 -5.56 21.84
N ARG A 176 -22.21 -4.78 20.82
CA ARG A 176 -21.38 -3.58 20.90
C ARG A 176 -22.17 -2.44 21.54
#